data_AF-A0A7Y0AEP9-F1
#
_entry.id   AF-A0A7Y0AEP9-F1
#
_cell.length_a   1.000
_cell.length_b   1.000
_cell.length_c   1.000
_cell.angle_alpha   90.00
_cell.angle_beta   90.00
_cell.angle_gamma   90.00
#
_symmetry.space_group_name_H-M   'P 1'
#
loop_
_entity.id
_entity.type
_entity.pdbx_description
1 polymer ?
#
loop_
_entity_poly.entity_id
_entity_poly.type
_entity_poly.pdbx_seq_one_letter_code
_entity_poly.pdbx_strand_id
1 'polypeptide(L)'
;MATKTAYQIQADKRTKAALKLRARFDAKARKYATALVAALAGAADARARLDRINSLYGVDVSTETLLVHALRTAGLSDMLTAATGGSSPGEEVQVFNPTANGNGGGALAAEPLFGEAVSVVANIPGGSEAAPVRSYDTTLSGPNQDGAGVTLAASAGDTLQFNALASGGAAPASMDIYLGGAQVASVAYLDRYAGQPFRFTHAGVAHTGSFAATVNF
;
A
#
# COMPACT_ATOMS: atom_id res chain seq x y z
N MET A 1 10.08 -24.61 -34.78
CA MET A 1 9.14 -24.17 -33.73
C MET A 1 8.37 -22.98 -34.25
N ALA A 2 7.04 -22.94 -34.10
CA ALA A 2 6.26 -21.77 -34.50
C ALA A 2 6.70 -20.55 -33.68
N THR A 3 7.05 -19.45 -34.36
CA THR A 3 7.44 -18.20 -33.72
C THR A 3 6.25 -17.64 -32.95
N LYS A 4 6.43 -17.39 -31.64
CA LYS A 4 5.39 -16.78 -30.81
C LYS A 4 5.08 -15.38 -31.34
N THR A 5 3.80 -15.02 -31.39
CA THR A 5 3.38 -13.67 -31.79
C THR A 5 3.70 -12.65 -30.71
N ALA A 6 3.70 -11.36 -31.05
CA ALA A 6 3.94 -10.29 -30.08
C ALA A 6 2.90 -10.33 -28.94
N TYR A 7 1.66 -10.67 -29.27
CA TYR A 7 0.60 -10.96 -28.31
C TYR A 7 0.98 -12.06 -27.31
N GLN A 8 1.42 -13.22 -27.79
CA GLN A 8 1.80 -14.36 -26.96
C GLN A 8 3.00 -14.06 -26.07
N ILE A 9 4.00 -13.35 -26.61
CA ILE A 9 5.17 -12.90 -25.84
C ILE A 9 4.77 -11.95 -24.71
N GLN A 10 3.88 -10.99 -25.01
CA GLN A 10 3.39 -10.04 -24.01
C GLN A 10 2.57 -10.76 -22.93
N ALA A 11 1.68 -11.68 -23.30
CA ALA A 11 0.88 -12.47 -22.37
C ALA A 11 1.76 -13.31 -21.43
N ASP A 12 2.78 -13.99 -21.98
CA ASP A 12 3.73 -14.78 -21.19
C ASP A 12 4.51 -13.90 -20.20
N LYS A 13 4.97 -12.72 -20.65
CA LYS A 13 5.69 -11.76 -19.80
C LYS A 13 4.83 -11.28 -18.64
N ARG A 14 3.59 -10.84 -18.93
CA ARG A 14 2.63 -10.36 -17.92
C ARG A 14 2.28 -11.44 -16.90
N THR A 15 1.99 -12.65 -17.39
CA THR A 15 1.68 -13.82 -16.56
C THR A 15 2.85 -14.15 -15.63
N LYS A 16 4.08 -14.21 -16.16
CA LYS A 16 5.27 -14.49 -15.36
C LYS A 16 5.52 -13.42 -14.30
N ALA A 17 5.31 -12.14 -14.62
CA ALA A 17 5.46 -11.05 -13.68
C ALA A 17 4.44 -11.14 -12.53
N ALA A 18 3.17 -11.37 -12.85
CA ALA A 18 2.10 -11.52 -11.86
C ALA A 18 2.35 -12.71 -10.93
N LEU A 19 2.75 -13.87 -11.46
CA LEU A 19 3.03 -15.06 -10.66
C LEU A 19 4.24 -14.87 -9.74
N LYS A 20 5.28 -14.17 -10.20
CA LYS A 20 6.42 -13.82 -9.34
C LYS A 20 6.01 -12.87 -8.21
N LEU A 21 5.13 -11.92 -8.48
CA LEU A 21 4.63 -10.97 -7.49
C LEU A 21 3.82 -11.70 -6.41
N ARG A 22 2.88 -12.56 -6.84
CA ARG A 22 2.09 -13.43 -5.97
C ARG A 22 3.00 -14.26 -5.06
N ALA A 23 3.89 -15.05 -5.64
CA ALA A 23 4.80 -15.92 -4.89
C ALA A 23 5.63 -15.16 -3.84
N ARG A 24 6.09 -13.94 -4.17
CA ARG A 24 6.82 -13.08 -3.24
C ARG A 24 5.97 -12.67 -2.04
N PHE A 25 4.72 -12.28 -2.26
CA PHE A 25 3.85 -11.83 -1.18
C PHE A 25 3.28 -12.98 -0.37
N ASP A 26 3.01 -14.13 -0.99
CA ASP A 26 2.61 -15.35 -0.29
C ASP A 26 3.71 -15.82 0.67
N ALA A 27 4.97 -15.79 0.22
CA ALA A 27 6.12 -16.10 1.08
C ALA A 27 6.22 -15.13 2.27
N LYS A 28 5.95 -13.83 2.06
CA LYS A 28 5.93 -12.84 3.14
C LYS A 28 4.77 -13.06 4.10
N ALA A 29 3.56 -13.32 3.59
CA ALA A 29 2.38 -13.58 4.40
C ALA A 29 2.62 -14.77 5.33
N ARG A 30 3.18 -15.87 4.80
CA ARG A 30 3.57 -17.04 5.61
C ARG A 30 4.58 -16.66 6.69
N LYS A 31 5.65 -15.93 6.33
CA LYS A 31 6.67 -15.49 7.30
C LYS A 31 6.05 -14.67 8.44
N TYR A 32 5.18 -13.72 8.12
CA TYR A 32 4.54 -12.88 9.13
C TYR A 32 3.52 -13.63 9.97
N ALA A 33 2.76 -14.57 9.38
CA ALA A 33 1.85 -15.43 10.12
C ALA A 33 2.61 -16.26 11.17
N THR A 34 3.72 -16.90 10.80
CA THR A 34 4.56 -17.66 11.74
C THR A 34 5.14 -16.76 12.84
N ALA A 35 5.60 -15.56 12.49
CA ALA A 35 6.13 -14.61 13.47
C ALA A 35 5.06 -14.15 14.47
N LEU A 36 3.83 -13.90 13.99
CA LEU A 36 2.71 -13.49 14.84
C LEU A 36 2.27 -14.62 15.79
N VAL A 37 2.21 -15.86 15.30
CA VAL A 37 1.94 -17.05 16.15
C VAL A 37 2.98 -17.15 17.27
N ALA A 38 4.27 -17.02 16.94
CA ALA A 38 5.34 -17.04 17.94
C ALA A 38 5.24 -15.90 18.96
N ALA A 39 4.89 -14.69 18.51
CA ALA A 39 4.71 -13.53 19.40
C ALA A 39 3.51 -13.73 20.36
N LEU A 40 2.40 -14.31 19.89
CA LEU A 40 1.25 -14.63 20.73
C LEU A 40 1.58 -15.70 21.78
N ALA A 41 2.38 -16.70 21.43
CA ALA A 41 2.87 -17.68 22.40
C ALA A 41 3.74 -17.02 23.49
N GLY A 42 4.68 -16.14 23.10
CA GLY A 42 5.49 -15.38 24.07
C GLY A 42 4.66 -14.45 24.96
N ALA A 43 3.57 -13.88 24.44
CA ALA A 43 2.65 -13.08 25.24
C ALA A 43 1.85 -13.91 26.24
N ALA A 44 1.48 -15.15 25.91
CA ALA A 44 0.86 -16.09 26.84
C ALA A 44 1.81 -16.47 27.98
N ASP A 45 3.10 -16.68 27.68
CA ASP A 45 4.12 -16.93 28.71
C ASP A 45 4.31 -15.71 29.64
N ALA A 46 4.33 -14.50 29.07
CA ALA A 46 4.43 -13.26 29.84
C ALA A 46 3.22 -13.08 30.78
N ARG A 47 2.01 -13.35 30.27
CA ARG A 47 0.79 -13.38 31.07
C ARG A 47 0.92 -14.34 32.26
N ALA A 48 1.34 -15.58 32.04
CA ALA A 48 1.47 -16.56 33.11
C ALA A 48 2.47 -16.12 34.20
N ARG A 49 3.55 -15.42 33.81
CA ARG A 49 4.50 -14.84 34.75
C ARG A 49 3.91 -13.68 35.56
N LEU A 50 3.14 -12.80 34.91
CA LEU A 50 2.45 -11.69 35.58
C LEU A 50 1.37 -12.19 36.53
N ASP A 51 0.57 -13.18 36.12
CA ASP A 51 -0.39 -13.88 36.97
C ASP A 51 0.30 -14.46 38.23
N ARG A 52 1.49 -15.06 38.05
CA ARG A 52 2.28 -15.58 39.17
C ARG A 52 2.79 -14.48 40.10
N ILE A 53 3.24 -13.35 39.56
CA ILE A 53 3.67 -12.18 40.34
C ILE A 53 2.51 -11.63 41.15
N ASN A 54 1.34 -11.45 40.52
CA ASN A 54 0.12 -10.98 41.18
C ASN A 54 -0.25 -11.89 42.35
N SER A 55 -0.21 -13.21 42.15
CA SER A 55 -0.49 -14.19 43.20
C SER A 55 0.55 -14.21 44.32
N LEU A 56 1.84 -14.07 44.01
CA LEU A 56 2.92 -14.14 45.02
C LEU A 56 2.99 -12.89 45.90
N TYR A 57 2.74 -11.72 45.32
CA TYR A 57 2.98 -10.44 45.98
C TYR A 57 1.70 -9.66 46.27
N GLY A 58 0.52 -10.20 45.93
CA GLY A 58 -0.77 -9.54 46.17
C GLY A 58 -0.95 -8.24 45.38
N VAL A 59 -0.24 -8.11 44.26
CA VAL A 59 -0.33 -6.96 43.35
C VAL A 59 -1.31 -7.26 42.22
N ASP A 60 -1.84 -6.21 41.59
CA ASP A 60 -2.74 -6.34 40.44
C ASP A 60 -2.11 -5.65 39.22
N VAL A 61 -1.16 -6.33 38.60
CA VAL A 61 -0.51 -5.89 37.36
C VAL A 61 -1.28 -6.45 36.17
N SER A 62 -1.59 -5.60 35.19
CA SER A 62 -2.23 -6.00 33.95
C SER A 62 -1.44 -7.11 33.25
N THR A 63 -2.10 -8.22 32.96
CA THR A 63 -1.47 -9.44 32.45
C THR A 63 -1.39 -9.47 30.93
N GLU A 64 -2.19 -8.64 30.26
CA GLU A 64 -2.27 -8.53 28.80
C GLU A 64 -2.46 -7.06 28.36
N THR A 65 -2.10 -6.77 27.11
CA THR A 65 -2.52 -5.55 26.43
C THR A 65 -3.82 -5.80 25.66
N LEU A 66 -4.57 -4.74 25.35
CA LEU A 66 -5.83 -4.83 24.60
C LEU A 66 -5.68 -5.56 23.26
N LEU A 67 -4.58 -5.31 22.54
CA LEU A 67 -4.30 -5.97 21.26
C LEU A 67 -4.12 -7.47 21.43
N VAL A 68 -3.24 -7.90 22.34
CA VAL A 68 -2.97 -9.33 22.59
C VAL A 68 -4.24 -10.04 23.05
N HIS A 69 -5.01 -9.39 23.94
CA HIS A 69 -6.29 -9.90 24.41
C HIS A 69 -7.25 -10.13 23.23
N ALA A 70 -7.43 -9.14 22.35
CA ALA A 70 -8.32 -9.25 21.20
C ALA A 70 -7.90 -10.37 20.24
N LEU A 71 -6.60 -10.47 19.93
CA LEU A 71 -6.07 -11.49 19.01
C LEU A 71 -6.19 -12.91 19.59
N ARG A 72 -5.95 -13.08 20.89
CA ARG A 72 -6.13 -14.36 21.60
C ARG A 72 -7.60 -14.76 21.64
N THR A 73 -8.48 -13.85 22.06
CA THR A 73 -9.92 -14.12 22.18
C THR A 73 -10.56 -14.41 20.81
N ALA A 74 -10.02 -13.81 19.74
CA ALA A 74 -10.40 -14.13 18.38
C ALA A 74 -9.93 -15.51 17.91
N GLY A 75 -9.01 -16.20 18.62
CA GLY A 75 -8.47 -17.50 18.18
C GLY A 75 -7.50 -17.41 17.00
N LEU A 76 -6.85 -16.25 16.80
CA LEU A 76 -6.07 -15.99 15.58
C LEU A 76 -4.88 -16.95 15.41
N SER A 77 -4.24 -17.36 16.50
CA SER A 77 -3.09 -18.28 16.45
C SER A 77 -3.46 -19.62 15.79
N ASP A 78 -4.61 -20.17 16.15
CA ASP A 78 -5.09 -21.45 15.62
C ASP A 78 -5.49 -21.32 14.15
N MET A 79 -6.16 -20.22 13.80
CA MET A 79 -6.50 -19.92 12.40
C MET A 79 -5.26 -19.82 11.51
N LEU A 80 -4.23 -19.09 11.96
CA LEU A 80 -2.99 -18.92 11.20
C LEU A 80 -2.21 -20.24 11.10
N THR A 81 -2.16 -21.02 12.18
CA THR A 81 -1.50 -22.33 12.19
C THR A 81 -2.20 -23.30 11.24
N ALA A 82 -3.53 -23.35 11.26
CA ALA A 82 -4.32 -24.17 10.33
C ALA A 82 -4.12 -23.72 8.87
N ALA A 83 -4.22 -22.42 8.59
CA ALA A 83 -4.08 -21.88 7.24
C ALA A 83 -2.67 -22.08 6.66
N THR A 84 -1.63 -21.96 7.48
CA THR A 84 -0.24 -22.17 7.04
C THR A 84 0.11 -23.65 6.88
N GLY A 85 -0.52 -24.54 7.65
CA GLY A 85 -0.37 -25.99 7.54
C GLY A 85 -1.14 -26.62 6.38
N GLY A 86 -2.29 -26.04 6.00
CA GLY A 86 -3.16 -26.54 4.92
C GLY A 86 -2.76 -26.12 3.49
N SER A 87 -1.72 -25.30 3.33
CA SER A 87 -1.23 -24.85 2.02
C SER A 87 0.23 -25.28 1.85
N SER A 88 0.59 -25.93 0.74
CA SER A 88 2.00 -26.24 0.45
C SER A 88 2.65 -25.09 -0.32
N PRO A 89 3.89 -24.67 0.00
CA PRO A 89 4.61 -23.71 -0.84
C PRO A 89 4.75 -24.25 -2.27
N GLY A 90 4.13 -23.57 -3.24
CA GLY A 90 4.24 -23.95 -4.65
C GLY A 90 3.21 -24.97 -5.17
N GLU A 91 2.12 -25.21 -4.44
CA GLU A 91 1.01 -26.08 -4.91
C GLU A 91 0.25 -25.54 -6.15
N GLU A 92 0.64 -24.36 -6.62
CA GLU A 92 0.14 -23.77 -7.84
C GLU A 92 0.90 -24.33 -9.04
N VAL A 93 0.55 -25.57 -9.39
CA VAL A 93 0.95 -26.16 -10.66
C VAL A 93 0.42 -25.26 -11.77
N GLN A 94 1.35 -24.55 -12.43
CA GLN A 94 1.10 -23.80 -13.64
C GLN A 94 0.71 -24.78 -14.74
N VAL A 95 -0.59 -25.01 -14.94
CA VAL A 95 -1.09 -25.59 -16.17
C VAL A 95 -0.95 -24.52 -17.24
N PHE A 96 0.21 -24.49 -17.90
CA PHE A 96 0.46 -23.64 -19.07
C PHE A 96 -0.37 -24.18 -20.24
N ASN A 97 -1.62 -23.76 -20.34
CA ASN A 97 -2.25 -23.76 -21.64
C ASN A 97 -1.55 -22.67 -22.48
N PRO A 98 -1.06 -23.01 -23.69
CA PRO A 98 -0.47 -22.01 -24.56
C PRO A 98 -1.51 -20.94 -24.86
N THR A 99 -1.13 -19.67 -24.64
CA THR A 99 -1.99 -18.53 -24.98
C THR A 99 -2.31 -18.60 -26.48
N ALA A 100 -3.59 -18.82 -26.82
CA ALA A 100 -4.03 -18.78 -28.20
C ALA A 100 -3.68 -17.42 -28.82
N ASN A 101 -3.42 -17.39 -30.12
CA ASN A 101 -3.13 -16.14 -30.80
C ASN A 101 -4.37 -15.25 -30.89
N GLY A 102 -4.62 -14.46 -29.84
CA GLY A 102 -5.67 -13.44 -29.80
C GLY A 102 -5.24 -12.18 -30.56
N ASN A 103 -6.23 -11.38 -30.98
CA ASN A 103 -6.00 -10.07 -31.60
C ASN A 103 -5.08 -10.09 -32.84
N GLY A 104 -5.16 -11.15 -33.66
CA GLY A 104 -4.33 -11.28 -34.87
C GLY A 104 -2.81 -11.36 -34.61
N GLY A 105 -2.38 -11.52 -33.35
CA GLY A 105 -0.96 -11.54 -32.96
C GLY A 105 -0.34 -10.19 -32.64
N GLY A 106 -1.11 -9.10 -32.73
CA GLY A 106 -0.67 -7.78 -32.30
C GLY A 106 -0.59 -7.65 -30.78
N ALA A 107 0.45 -6.97 -30.29
CA ALA A 107 0.56 -6.63 -28.87
C ALA A 107 -0.63 -5.75 -28.44
N LEU A 108 -1.10 -5.96 -27.22
CA LEU A 108 -2.07 -5.09 -26.55
C LEU A 108 -1.38 -3.81 -26.07
N ALA A 109 -2.20 -2.79 -25.81
CA ALA A 109 -1.75 -1.54 -25.19
C ALA A 109 -0.99 -1.80 -23.89
N ALA A 110 0.00 -0.94 -23.61
CA ALA A 110 0.76 -0.99 -22.37
C ALA A 110 -0.17 -0.86 -21.16
N GLU A 111 0.05 -1.68 -20.15
CA GLU A 111 -0.79 -1.73 -18.96
C GLU A 111 0.06 -1.47 -17.70
N PRO A 112 -0.17 -0.35 -16.99
CA PRO A 112 0.58 0.03 -15.79
C PRO A 112 0.64 -1.03 -14.70
N LEU A 113 -0.40 -1.87 -14.55
CA LEU A 113 -0.41 -2.96 -13.56
C LEU A 113 0.73 -3.97 -13.75
N PHE A 114 1.28 -4.08 -14.96
CA PHE A 114 2.43 -4.94 -15.26
C PHE A 114 3.76 -4.18 -15.27
N GLY A 115 3.78 -2.92 -14.80
CA GLY A 115 4.96 -2.06 -14.82
C GLY A 115 5.37 -1.63 -16.24
N GLU A 116 4.44 -1.67 -17.19
CA GLU A 116 4.67 -1.22 -18.56
C GLU A 116 4.45 0.30 -18.62
N ALA A 117 5.47 1.02 -19.10
CA ALA A 117 5.37 2.47 -19.25
C ALA A 117 4.40 2.81 -20.39
N VAL A 118 3.34 3.54 -20.09
CA VAL A 118 2.53 4.20 -21.11
C VAL A 118 3.32 5.41 -21.56
N SER A 119 3.84 5.39 -22.80
CA SER A 119 4.43 6.59 -23.40
C SER A 119 3.31 7.61 -23.61
N VAL A 120 3.10 8.48 -22.63
CA VAL A 120 2.33 9.71 -22.84
C VAL A 120 3.20 10.58 -23.74
N VAL A 121 2.85 10.65 -25.01
CA VAL A 121 3.43 11.63 -25.93
C VAL A 121 2.98 12.99 -25.41
N ALA A 122 3.87 13.67 -24.68
CA ALA A 122 3.69 15.07 -24.33
C ALA A 122 3.63 15.86 -25.64
N ASN A 123 2.47 16.37 -26.00
CA ASN A 123 2.32 17.32 -27.08
C ASN A 123 2.81 18.68 -26.55
N ILE A 124 4.07 19.04 -26.83
CA ILE A 124 4.68 20.29 -26.39
C ILE A 124 4.65 21.30 -27.54
N PRO A 125 3.87 22.40 -27.48
CA PRO A 125 4.29 23.66 -28.09
C PRO A 125 5.27 24.34 -27.14
N GLY A 126 6.43 24.71 -27.68
CA GLY A 126 7.63 25.04 -26.91
C GLY A 126 7.58 26.33 -26.08
N GLY A 127 8.68 26.51 -25.35
CA GLY A 127 9.12 27.81 -24.87
C GLY A 127 9.48 27.88 -23.38
N SER A 128 10.78 27.95 -23.14
CA SER A 128 11.45 28.53 -21.97
C SER A 128 11.63 27.67 -20.71
N GLU A 129 12.91 27.43 -20.41
CA GLU A 129 13.46 26.87 -19.19
C GLU A 129 12.97 27.63 -17.95
N ALA A 130 12.18 26.96 -17.12
CA ALA A 130 11.91 27.34 -15.74
C ALA A 130 12.27 26.14 -14.83
N ALA A 131 12.73 26.43 -13.61
CA ALA A 131 13.11 25.48 -12.57
C ALA A 131 12.23 24.22 -12.56
N PRO A 132 12.77 23.00 -12.31
CA PRO A 132 12.09 21.74 -12.60
C PRO A 132 10.69 21.75 -11.99
N VAL A 133 9.70 21.95 -12.86
CA VAL A 133 8.29 21.91 -12.50
C VAL A 133 8.06 20.49 -12.02
N ARG A 134 7.94 20.31 -10.71
CA ARG A 134 7.49 19.04 -10.16
C ARG A 134 6.09 18.81 -10.73
N SER A 135 6.02 17.91 -11.70
CA SER A 135 4.76 17.47 -12.28
C SER A 135 4.02 16.66 -11.22
N TYR A 136 2.74 16.96 -11.05
CA TYR A 136 1.79 16.20 -10.25
C TYR A 136 0.72 15.67 -11.20
N ASP A 137 0.44 14.37 -11.15
CA ASP A 137 -0.51 13.72 -12.07
C ASP A 137 -1.95 13.68 -11.52
N THR A 138 -2.12 13.86 -10.22
CA THR A 138 -3.41 13.72 -9.53
C THR A 138 -3.72 15.01 -8.78
N THR A 139 -4.98 15.46 -8.85
CA THR A 139 -5.48 16.62 -8.12
C THR A 139 -6.79 16.26 -7.41
N LEU A 140 -6.83 16.41 -6.10
CA LEU A 140 -8.03 16.33 -5.28
C LEU A 140 -8.46 17.75 -4.89
N SER A 141 -9.77 18.00 -4.86
CA SER A 141 -10.33 19.29 -4.46
C SER A 141 -11.10 19.14 -3.15
N GLY A 142 -11.01 20.11 -2.25
CA GLY A 142 -11.87 20.15 -1.08
C GLY A 142 -13.36 20.26 -1.49
N PRO A 143 -14.31 19.89 -0.60
CA PRO A 143 -14.05 19.61 0.81
C PRO A 143 -13.76 18.15 1.15
N ASN A 144 -14.23 17.18 0.36
CA ASN A 144 -14.01 15.75 0.59
C ASN A 144 -13.93 15.03 -0.77
N GLN A 145 -12.74 14.92 -1.34
CA GLN A 145 -12.48 14.18 -2.58
C GLN A 145 -11.51 13.03 -2.32
N ASP A 146 -11.77 11.91 -2.98
CA ASP A 146 -11.02 10.67 -2.85
C ASP A 146 -10.46 10.25 -4.20
N GLY A 147 -9.19 9.87 -4.24
CA GLY A 147 -8.56 9.38 -5.45
C GLY A 147 -7.18 8.77 -5.18
N ALA A 148 -6.86 7.71 -5.93
CA ALA A 148 -5.56 7.02 -5.84
C ALA A 148 -5.16 6.58 -4.41
N GLY A 149 -6.12 6.33 -3.52
CA GLY A 149 -5.85 5.95 -2.13
C GLY A 149 -5.47 7.14 -1.23
N VAL A 150 -5.86 8.36 -1.61
CA VAL A 150 -5.75 9.59 -0.82
C VAL A 150 -7.12 10.25 -0.76
N THR A 151 -7.49 10.72 0.44
CA THR A 151 -8.74 11.42 0.74
C THR A 151 -8.38 12.78 1.31
N LEU A 152 -8.85 13.86 0.69
CA LEU A 152 -8.63 15.23 1.13
C LEU A 152 -9.87 15.77 1.84
N ALA A 153 -9.75 16.04 3.14
CA ALA A 153 -10.71 16.81 3.94
C ALA A 153 -10.20 18.25 4.13
N ALA A 154 -10.72 19.22 3.37
CA ALA A 154 -10.26 20.62 3.37
C ALA A 154 -11.40 21.62 3.14
N SER A 155 -11.09 22.93 3.07
CA SER A 155 -12.09 23.94 2.70
C SER A 155 -12.40 23.88 1.19
N ALA A 156 -13.59 24.36 0.81
CA ALA A 156 -13.94 24.45 -0.62
C ALA A 156 -12.98 25.43 -1.33
N GLY A 157 -12.42 25.01 -2.47
CA GLY A 157 -11.41 25.78 -3.20
C GLY A 157 -9.96 25.38 -2.89
N ASP A 158 -9.73 24.60 -1.84
CA ASP A 158 -8.40 24.03 -1.57
C ASP A 158 -8.14 22.82 -2.49
N THR A 159 -6.88 22.62 -2.87
CA THR A 159 -6.49 21.47 -3.70
C THR A 159 -5.25 20.78 -3.19
N LEU A 160 -5.21 19.45 -3.32
CA LEU A 160 -4.04 18.62 -3.06
C LEU A 160 -3.59 17.95 -4.35
N GLN A 161 -2.35 18.19 -4.75
CA GLN A 161 -1.73 17.60 -5.94
C GLN A 161 -0.59 16.67 -5.53
N PHE A 162 -0.55 15.48 -6.10
CA PHE A 162 0.48 14.47 -5.84
C PHE A 162 0.64 13.56 -7.06
N ASN A 163 1.66 12.69 -7.03
CA ASN A 163 1.84 11.66 -8.05
C ASN A 163 1.27 10.33 -7.55
N ALA A 164 0.32 9.75 -8.28
CA ALA A 164 -0.33 8.51 -7.91
C ALA A 164 0.67 7.34 -7.87
N LEU A 165 0.64 6.59 -6.77
CA LEU A 165 1.48 5.41 -6.61
C LEU A 165 0.66 4.13 -6.79
N ALA A 166 0.86 3.49 -7.93
CA ALA A 166 0.22 2.21 -8.25
C ALA A 166 0.66 1.05 -7.33
N SER A 167 1.80 1.16 -6.65
CA SER A 167 2.34 0.12 -5.77
C SER A 167 2.94 0.68 -4.48
N GLY A 168 3.05 -0.16 -3.45
CA GLY A 168 3.61 0.19 -2.15
C GLY A 168 2.77 -0.39 -1.02
N GLY A 169 2.99 0.08 0.21
CA GLY A 169 2.15 -0.29 1.34
C GLY A 169 0.68 0.12 1.13
N ALA A 170 -0.22 -0.52 1.86
CA ALA A 170 -1.65 -0.18 1.88
C ALA A 170 -2.18 0.04 3.30
N ALA A 171 -1.28 0.26 4.27
CA ALA A 171 -1.71 0.59 5.62
C ALA A 171 -2.27 2.01 5.64
N PRO A 172 -3.40 2.25 6.31
CA PRO A 172 -3.96 3.59 6.43
C PRO A 172 -3.02 4.47 7.26
N ALA A 173 -2.83 5.70 6.82
CA ALA A 173 -2.12 6.78 7.49
C ALA A 173 -2.89 8.09 7.33
N SER A 174 -2.56 9.08 8.16
CA SER A 174 -3.19 10.40 8.13
C SER A 174 -2.15 11.51 8.27
N MET A 175 -2.43 12.65 7.64
CA MET A 175 -1.63 13.86 7.68
C MET A 175 -2.53 15.04 7.98
N ASP A 176 -2.13 15.88 8.92
CA ASP A 176 -2.75 17.18 9.14
C ASP A 176 -1.85 18.30 8.61
N ILE A 177 -2.44 19.23 7.86
CA ILE A 177 -1.75 20.40 7.27
C ILE A 177 -2.10 21.64 8.07
N TYR A 178 -1.08 22.35 8.54
CA TYR A 178 -1.19 23.59 9.29
C TYR A 178 -0.59 24.76 8.51
N LEU A 179 -1.30 25.89 8.48
CA LEU A 179 -0.83 27.17 7.94
C LEU A 179 -0.91 28.23 9.03
N GLY A 180 0.21 28.87 9.36
CA GLY A 180 0.24 29.91 10.40
C GLY A 180 -0.28 29.43 11.77
N GLY A 181 -0.13 28.13 12.08
CA GLY A 181 -0.57 27.53 13.33
C GLY A 181 -2.04 27.06 13.37
N ALA A 182 -2.82 27.30 12.31
CA ALA A 182 -4.19 26.77 12.18
C ALA A 182 -4.22 25.54 11.27
N GLN A 183 -4.94 24.49 11.67
CA GLN A 183 -5.18 23.34 10.81
C GLN A 183 -6.13 23.73 9.67
N VAL A 184 -5.71 23.50 8.43
CA VAL A 184 -6.45 23.88 7.22
C VAL A 184 -6.93 22.67 6.41
N ALA A 185 -6.31 21.51 6.58
CA ALA A 185 -6.73 20.27 5.95
C ALA A 185 -6.32 19.05 6.78
N SER A 186 -7.07 17.96 6.62
CA SER A 186 -6.70 16.61 7.02
C SER A 186 -6.73 15.70 5.80
N VAL A 187 -5.73 14.84 5.67
CA VAL A 187 -5.54 13.98 4.49
C VAL A 187 -5.36 12.55 4.97
N ALA A 188 -6.29 11.66 4.66
CA ALA A 188 -6.09 10.22 4.84
C ALA A 188 -5.41 9.65 3.61
N TYR A 189 -4.42 8.78 3.78
CA TYR A 189 -3.63 8.23 2.67
C TYR A 189 -3.11 6.83 2.98
N LEU A 190 -2.71 6.09 1.94
CA LEU A 190 -2.00 4.82 2.10
C LEU A 190 -0.51 5.06 2.38
N ASP A 191 0.09 4.32 3.31
CA ASP A 191 1.51 4.43 3.72
C ASP A 191 2.54 4.40 2.58
N ARG A 192 2.20 3.90 1.38
CA ARG A 192 3.01 4.09 0.15
C ARG A 192 3.35 5.55 -0.16
N TYR A 193 2.50 6.49 0.24
CA TYR A 193 2.71 7.92 0.02
C TYR A 193 3.59 8.56 1.09
N ALA A 194 3.92 7.88 2.21
CA ALA A 194 4.75 8.46 3.26
C ALA A 194 6.10 8.95 2.69
N GLY A 195 6.43 10.21 2.97
CA GLY A 195 7.64 10.88 2.46
C GLY A 195 7.57 11.32 0.99
N GLN A 196 6.51 10.99 0.24
CA GLN A 196 6.34 11.44 -1.14
C GLN A 196 6.01 12.93 -1.19
N PRO A 197 6.45 13.65 -2.24
CA PRO A 197 6.15 15.06 -2.39
C PRO A 197 4.68 15.30 -2.75
N PHE A 198 4.12 16.38 -2.26
CA PHE A 198 2.81 16.91 -2.66
C PHE A 198 2.85 18.44 -2.79
N ARG A 199 1.83 18.99 -3.43
CA ARG A 199 1.52 20.42 -3.44
C ARG A 199 0.10 20.65 -2.93
N PHE A 200 -0.04 21.48 -1.91
CA PHE A 200 -1.33 21.90 -1.37
C PHE A 200 -1.56 23.37 -1.71
N THR A 201 -2.71 23.70 -2.28
CA THR A 201 -3.10 25.09 -2.56
C THR A 201 -4.20 25.49 -1.61
N HIS A 202 -3.97 26.55 -0.84
CA HIS A 202 -4.94 27.14 0.08
C HIS A 202 -5.12 28.62 -0.24
N ALA A 203 -6.36 29.07 -0.39
CA ALA A 203 -6.69 30.46 -0.76
C ALA A 203 -5.88 30.98 -1.98
N GLY A 204 -5.59 30.11 -2.96
CA GLY A 204 -4.83 30.44 -4.16
C GLY A 204 -3.30 30.43 -4.00
N VAL A 205 -2.77 30.24 -2.79
CA VAL A 205 -1.33 30.13 -2.51
C VAL A 205 -0.94 28.66 -2.45
N ALA A 206 0.14 28.29 -3.14
CA ALA A 206 0.61 26.91 -3.16
C ALA A 206 1.81 26.67 -2.23
N HIS A 207 1.73 25.56 -1.51
CA HIS A 207 2.72 25.08 -0.56
C HIS A 207 3.16 23.67 -0.96
N THR A 208 4.46 23.40 -0.95
CA THR A 208 5.01 22.08 -1.31
C THR A 208 5.62 21.42 -0.09
N GLY A 209 5.20 20.19 0.20
CA GLY A 209 5.69 19.40 1.32
C GLY A 209 5.87 17.94 0.95
N SER A 210 6.00 17.10 1.97
CA SER A 210 5.97 15.65 1.83
C SER A 210 4.97 15.05 2.81
N PHE A 211 4.31 13.96 2.42
CA PHE A 211 3.33 13.28 3.27
C PHE A 211 4.01 12.83 4.58
N ALA A 212 3.56 13.40 5.69
CA ALA A 212 4.00 13.11 7.04
C ALA A 212 2.82 13.30 8.00
N ALA A 213 2.89 12.77 9.22
CA ALA A 213 1.79 12.88 10.18
C ALA A 213 1.36 14.34 10.44
N THR A 214 2.31 15.28 10.38
CA THR A 214 2.05 16.70 10.54
C THR A 214 2.91 17.50 9.56
N VAL A 215 2.31 18.43 8.83
CA VAL A 215 3.01 19.35 7.93
C VAL A 215 2.68 20.78 8.32
N ASN A 216 3.71 21.59 8.55
CA ASN A 216 3.58 23.00 8.90
C ASN A 216 4.16 23.85 7.77
N PHE A 217 3.39 24.83 7.33
CA PHE A 217 3.74 25.81 6.31
C PHE A 217 3.66 27.24 6.84
#